data_AF-A0A259PM87-F1
#
_entry.id   AF-A0A259PM87-F1
#
_cell.length_a   1.000
_cell.length_b   1.000
_cell.length_c   1.000
_cell.angle_alpha   90.00
_cell.angle_beta   90.00
_cell.angle_gamma   90.00
#
_symmetry.space_group_name_H-M   'P 1'
#
loop_
_entity.id
_entity.type
_entity.pdbx_description
1 polymer ?
#
loop_
_entity_poly.entity_id
_entity_poly.type
_entity_poly.pdbx_seq_one_letter_code
_entity_poly.pdbx_strand_id
1 'polypeptide(L)' 'RGRALGVGEVKFTGQVLPSAKLVTYRIDLKRVINHRLVMGIGDGSMSVDGREIYTAKDLRVGLFTSTEGF' A
#
# COMPACT_ATOMS: atom_id res chain seq x y z
N ARG A 1 -10.43 -12.98 4.33
CA ARG A 1 -10.00 -11.83 5.17
C ARG A 1 -8.66 -11.33 4.66
N GLY A 2 -8.44 -10.02 4.54
CA GLY A 2 -7.17 -9.46 4.06
C GLY A 2 -6.15 -9.24 5.19
N ARG A 3 -4.86 -9.42 4.87
CA ARG A 3 -3.73 -9.12 5.76
C ARG A 3 -2.61 -8.44 4.97
N ALA A 4 -2.10 -7.34 5.49
CA ALA A 4 -0.85 -6.78 5.01
C ALA A 4 0.29 -7.75 5.36
N LEU A 5 1.13 -8.06 4.37
CA LEU A 5 2.28 -8.95 4.51
C LEU A 5 3.60 -8.16 4.54
N GLY A 6 3.50 -6.84 4.51
CA GLY A 6 4.62 -5.91 4.56
C GLY A 6 4.81 -5.14 3.27
N VAL A 7 5.98 -4.51 3.19
CA VAL A 7 6.39 -3.60 2.12
C VAL A 7 7.89 -3.80 1.88
N GLY A 8 8.36 -3.56 0.66
CA GLY A 8 9.79 -3.59 0.35
C GLY A 8 10.49 -2.34 0.87
N GLU A 9 10.20 -1.21 0.24
CA GLU A 9 10.80 0.09 0.58
C GLU A 9 9.69 1.11 0.85
N VAL A 10 9.90 1.97 1.85
CA VAL A 10 9.06 3.13 2.10
C VAL A 10 9.95 4.36 2.25
N LYS A 11 9.58 5.45 1.57
CA LYS A 11 10.23 6.75 1.70
C LYS A 11 9.22 7.79 2.14
N PHE A 12 9.59 8.56 3.15
CA PHE A 12 8.86 9.72 3.63
C PHE A 12 9.70 10.97 3.38
N THR A 13 9.26 11.87 2.51
CA THR A 13 9.99 13.10 2.15
C THR A 13 9.20 14.37 2.45
N GLY A 14 8.08 14.25 3.15
CA GLY A 14 7.21 15.35 3.55
C GLY A 14 6.30 14.94 4.70
N GLN A 15 5.26 15.73 4.95
CA GLN A 15 4.30 15.48 6.02
C GLN A 15 2.92 16.05 5.67
N VAL A 16 1.90 15.56 6.35
CA VAL A 16 0.54 16.12 6.27
C VAL A 16 0.34 17.04 7.47
N LEU A 17 0.14 18.34 7.22
CA LEU A 17 -0.17 19.32 8.26
C LEU A 17 -1.68 19.38 8.53
N PRO A 18 -2.14 19.85 9.71
CA PRO A 18 -3.57 20.01 9.99
C PRO A 18 -4.33 20.94 9.03
N SER A 19 -3.61 21.81 8.31
CA SER A 19 -4.18 22.73 7.30
C SER A 19 -4.36 22.10 5.91
N ALA A 20 -3.85 20.89 5.69
CA ALA A 20 -3.95 20.20 4.41
C ALA A 20 -5.41 19.86 4.08
N LYS A 21 -5.77 19.90 2.80
CA LYS A 21 -7.17 19.72 2.37
C LYS A 21 -7.44 18.35 1.78
N LEU A 22 -6.51 17.80 1.00
CA LEU A 22 -6.70 16.54 0.31
C LEU A 22 -5.45 15.68 0.32
N VAL A 23 -5.60 14.45 0.80
CA VAL A 23 -4.62 13.38 0.61
C VAL A 23 -5.10 12.49 -0.54
N THR A 24 -4.23 12.23 -1.51
CA THR A 24 -4.49 11.35 -2.65
C THR A 24 -3.55 10.15 -2.59
N TYR A 25 -4.12 8.95 -2.64
CA TYR A 25 -3.38 7.70 -2.77
C TYR A 25 -3.45 7.21 -4.21
N ARG A 26 -2.31 6.84 -4.76
CA ARG A 26 -2.20 6.15 -6.05
C ARG A 26 -1.57 4.80 -5.81
N ILE A 27 -2.19 3.75 -6.35
CA ILE A 27 -1.67 2.38 -6.29
C ILE A 27 -1.54 1.86 -7.72
N ASP A 28 -0.33 1.46 -8.10
CA ASP A 28 -0.05 0.84 -9.38
C ASP A 28 0.20 -0.66 -9.13
N LEU A 29 -0.76 -1.50 -9.53
CA LEU A 29 -0.66 -2.96 -9.34
C LEU A 29 0.43 -3.53 -10.24
N LYS A 30 1.41 -4.19 -9.64
CA LYS A 30 2.49 -4.89 -10.35
C LYS A 30 2.13 -6.33 -10.67
N ARG A 31 1.52 -7.04 -9.71
CA ARG A 31 1.19 -8.45 -9.84
C ARG A 31 -0.01 -8.81 -8.98
N VAL A 32 -0.90 -9.63 -9.54
CA VAL A 32 -1.99 -10.27 -8.82
C VAL A 32 -1.83 -11.78 -8.95
N ILE A 33 -1.85 -12.49 -7.83
CA ILE A 33 -1.72 -13.94 -7.76
C ILE A 33 -3.06 -14.47 -7.25
N ASN A 34 -3.75 -15.28 -8.05
CA ASN A 34 -5.08 -15.82 -7.73
C ASN A 34 -5.06 -17.37 -7.78
N HIS A 35 -4.31 -17.99 -6.89
CA HIS A 35 -4.23 -19.46 -6.75
C HIS A 35 -4.53 -19.88 -5.31
N ARG A 36 -3.83 -20.90 -4.79
CA ARG A 36 -3.98 -21.40 -3.41
C ARG A 36 -3.81 -20.30 -2.36
N LEU A 37 -2.95 -19.32 -2.64
CA LEU A 37 -2.88 -18.06 -1.90
C LEU A 37 -3.27 -16.92 -2.85
N VAL A 38 -4.23 -16.10 -2.43
CA VAL A 38 -4.59 -14.88 -3.15
C VAL A 38 -3.72 -13.75 -2.62
N MET A 39 -2.96 -13.09 -3.49
CA MET A 39 -2.04 -12.01 -3.11
C MET A 39 -1.99 -10.90 -4.16
N GLY A 40 -2.06 -9.66 -3.70
CA GLY A 40 -1.76 -8.47 -4.51
C GLY A 40 -0.38 -7.90 -4.16
N ILE A 41 0.36 -7.51 -5.19
CA ILE A 41 1.63 -6.79 -5.09
C ILE A 41 1.55 -5.52 -5.94
N GLY A 42 1.92 -4.38 -5.37
CA GLY A 42 1.91 -3.11 -6.10
C GLY A 42 2.85 -2.07 -5.50
N ASP A 43 3.04 -1.00 -6.25
CA ASP A 43 3.67 0.21 -5.74
C ASP A 43 2.59 1.22 -5.36
N GLY A 44 2.91 2.09 -4.41
CA GLY A 44 2.02 3.16 -4.00
C GLY A 44 2.74 4.49 -3.90
N SER A 45 2.00 5.56 -4.14
CA SER A 45 2.41 6.89 -3.73
C SER A 45 1.27 7.64 -3.05
N MET A 46 1.65 8.57 -2.17
CA MET A 46 0.73 9.43 -1.48
C MET A 46 1.13 10.89 -1.70
N SER A 47 0.16 11.68 -2.14
CA SER A 47 0.29 13.12 -2.32
C SER A 47 -0.59 13.87 -1.33
N VAL A 48 -0.13 15.04 -0.88
CA VAL A 48 -0.94 16.00 -0.12
C VAL A 48 -1.07 17.27 -0.94
N ASP A 49 -2.31 17.72 -1.16
CA ASP A 49 -2.65 18.89 -1.97
C ASP A 49 -1.92 18.93 -3.33
N GLY A 50 -1.81 17.77 -3.98
CA GLY A 50 -1.17 17.58 -5.29
C GLY A 50 0.34 17.36 -5.27
N ARG A 51 1.02 17.45 -4.12
CA ARG A 51 2.46 17.18 -3.99
C ARG A 51 2.71 15.79 -3.43
N GLU A 52 3.41 14.95 -4.19
CA GLU A 52 3.86 13.63 -3.73
C GLU A 52 4.84 13.77 -2.55
N ILE A 53 4.56 13.05 -1.46
CA ILE A 53 5.39 13.10 -0.25
C ILE A 53 5.79 11.72 0.25
N TYR A 54 5.02 10.66 -0.05
CA TYR A 54 5.37 9.29 0.31
C TYR A 54 5.39 8.38 -0.91
N THR A 55 6.33 7.45 -0.93
CA THR A 55 6.36 6.35 -1.90
C THR A 55 6.56 5.03 -1.18
N ALA A 56 5.95 3.98 -1.71
CA ALA A 56 6.08 2.62 -1.23
C ALA A 56 6.31 1.68 -2.41
N LYS A 57 7.34 0.83 -2.30
CA LYS A 57 7.67 -0.19 -3.29
C LYS A 57 7.32 -1.57 -2.76
N ASP A 58 6.70 -2.37 -3.62
CA ASP A 58 6.35 -3.77 -3.36
C ASP A 58 5.50 -3.94 -2.09
N LEU A 59 4.43 -3.16 -1.98
CA LEU A 59 3.33 -3.40 -1.02
C LEU A 59 2.76 -4.79 -1.28
N ARG A 60 2.62 -5.60 -0.22
CA ARG A 60 2.09 -6.97 -0.32
C ARG A 60 0.88 -7.15 0.57
N VAL A 61 -0.23 -7.62 -0.01
CA VAL A 61 -1.46 -7.94 0.71
C VAL A 61 -1.94 -9.33 0.31
N GLY A 62 -2.15 -10.21 1.28
CA GLY A 62 -2.71 -11.54 1.08
C GLY A 62 -4.17 -11.62 1.53
N LEU A 63 -4.97 -12.45 0.87
CA LEU A 63 -6.28 -12.86 1.38
C LEU A 63 -6.20 -14.30 1.88
N PHE A 64 -6.76 -14.52 3.06
CA PHE A 64 -6.78 -15.80 3.75
C PHE A 64 -8.21 -16.22 4.07
N THR A 65 -8.49 -17.53 3.97
CA THR A 65 -9.79 -18.13 4.30
C THR A 65 -9.97 -18.30 5.81
N SER A 66 -8.90 -18.61 6.55
CA SER A 66 -8.79 -18.52 8.01
C SER A 66 -7.65 -17.60 8.41
N THR A 67 -7.76 -16.94 9.56
CA THR A 67 -6.71 -16.09 10.13
C THR A 67 -6.13 -16.69 11.41
N GLU A 68 -6.47 -17.94 11.74
CA GLU A 68 -5.85 -18.69 12.83
C GLU A 68 -4.39 -19.01 12.43
N GLY A 69 -3.43 -18.65 13.28
CA GLY A 69 -2.00 -18.80 13.00
C GLY A 69 -1.28 -17.54 12.50
N PHE A 70 -1.99 -16.41 12.44
CA PHE A 70 -1.40 -15.06 12.41
C PHE A 70 -1.53 -14.40 13.78
#